data_AF-A0A971XF65-F1
#
_entry.id   AF-A0A971XF65-F1
#
_cell.length_a   1.000
_cell.length_b   1.000
_cell.length_c   1.000
_cell.angle_alpha   90.00
_cell.angle_beta   90.00
_cell.angle_gamma   90.00
#
_symmetry.space_group_name_H-M   'P 1'
#
loop_
_entity.id
_entity.type
_entity.pdbx_description
1 polymer ?
#
loop_
_entity_poly.entity_id
_entity_poly.type
_entity_poly.pdbx_seq_one_letter_code
_entity_poly.pdbx_strand_id
1 'polypeptide(L)'
;MKDLFDNTDEYLALPKDHKRDFLDQLYQYLVNNKATAVDYQKVKIQSTAAICPDCRSENVIKAGKRNGRQVYKCKTCGYQFRETARTFVYRMRKYPLMLDYLRCMLEGKSLRACADEVGICLKTSFEWRHKILAAIRALEGGISFSGIVEADELLMNYSEKGRKFKSKEEYRRAKKKKHPKVAVLVV
;
A
#
# COMPACT_ATOMS: atom_id res chain seq x y z
N MET A 1 -25.90 -1.39 1.96
CA MET A 1 -24.82 -0.47 2.46
C MET A 1 -24.17 -1.00 3.74
N LYS A 2 -24.95 -1.62 4.64
CA LYS A 2 -24.48 -2.71 5.51
C LYS A 2 -23.96 -3.90 4.67
N ASP A 3 -24.68 -4.20 3.59
CA ASP A 3 -24.38 -5.28 2.62
C ASP A 3 -23.01 -5.27 1.91
N LEU A 4 -22.27 -4.14 1.84
CA LEU A 4 -20.96 -4.12 1.16
C LEU A 4 -19.87 -4.76 2.04
N PHE A 5 -19.95 -4.58 3.36
CA PHE A 5 -19.01 -5.14 4.33
C PHE A 5 -19.60 -6.34 5.09
N ASP A 6 -20.92 -6.49 5.12
CA ASP A 6 -21.59 -7.62 5.77
C ASP A 6 -21.48 -8.92 4.94
N ASN A 7 -21.19 -8.84 3.63
CA ASN A 7 -21.04 -9.99 2.72
C ASN A 7 -19.60 -10.22 2.23
N THR A 8 -18.56 -9.84 2.99
CA THR A 8 -17.15 -10.00 2.57
C THR A 8 -16.79 -11.41 2.12
N ASP A 9 -17.37 -12.45 2.72
CA ASP A 9 -17.13 -13.85 2.35
C ASP A 9 -17.75 -14.18 0.98
N GLU A 10 -18.92 -13.62 0.69
CA GLU A 10 -19.59 -13.74 -0.61
C GLU A 10 -18.76 -13.06 -1.71
N TYR A 11 -18.15 -11.90 -1.42
CA TYR A 11 -17.29 -11.18 -2.36
C TYR A 11 -15.97 -11.91 -2.68
N LEU A 12 -15.38 -12.61 -1.70
CA LEU A 12 -14.18 -13.42 -1.92
C LEU A 12 -14.46 -14.61 -2.86
N ALA A 13 -15.68 -15.15 -2.80
CA ALA A 13 -16.17 -16.25 -3.63
C ALA A 13 -16.59 -15.84 -5.06
N LEU A 14 -16.69 -14.53 -5.36
CA LEU A 14 -17.18 -14.05 -6.66
C LEU A 14 -16.22 -14.34 -7.84
N PRO A 15 -16.77 -14.56 -9.06
CA PRO A 15 -15.99 -14.60 -10.30
C PRO A 15 -15.23 -13.30 -10.56
N LYS A 16 -14.17 -13.35 -11.39
CA LYS A 16 -13.29 -12.20 -11.69
C LYS A 16 -14.03 -10.93 -12.11
N ASP A 17 -15.13 -11.06 -12.86
CA ASP A 17 -15.87 -9.90 -13.37
C ASP A 17 -16.66 -9.19 -12.26
N HIS A 18 -17.29 -9.94 -11.34
CA HIS A 18 -18.03 -9.36 -10.23
C HIS A 18 -17.09 -8.76 -9.16
N LYS A 19 -15.83 -9.23 -9.09
CA LYS A 19 -14.79 -8.59 -8.27
C LYS A 19 -14.43 -7.18 -8.76
N ARG A 20 -14.55 -6.89 -10.06
CA ARG A 20 -14.30 -5.54 -10.59
C ARG A 20 -15.40 -4.57 -10.19
N ASP A 21 -16.65 -4.97 -10.35
CA ASP A 21 -17.80 -4.14 -9.99
C ASP A 21 -17.77 -3.75 -8.51
N PHE A 22 -17.42 -4.70 -7.63
CA PHE A 22 -17.20 -4.42 -6.21
C PHE A 22 -16.09 -3.39 -5.98
N LEU A 23 -14.94 -3.56 -6.63
CA LEU A 23 -13.80 -2.63 -6.47
C LEU A 23 -14.15 -1.23 -6.96
N ASP A 24 -14.92 -1.10 -8.05
CA ASP A 24 -15.39 0.19 -8.54
C ASP A 24 -16.41 0.81 -7.58
N GLN A 25 -17.37 0.05 -7.06
CA GLN A 25 -18.32 0.53 -6.04
C GLN A 25 -17.62 1.00 -4.77
N LEU A 26 -16.65 0.22 -4.28
CA LEU A 26 -15.83 0.58 -3.13
C LEU A 26 -15.03 1.86 -3.40
N TYR A 27 -14.44 1.98 -4.59
CA TYR A 27 -13.71 3.17 -4.99
C TYR A 27 -14.62 4.41 -5.02
N GLN A 28 -15.79 4.33 -5.66
CA GLN A 28 -16.76 5.44 -5.69
C GLN A 28 -17.21 5.82 -4.28
N TYR A 29 -17.46 4.84 -3.41
CA TYR A 29 -17.80 5.10 -2.01
C TYR A 29 -16.67 5.86 -1.29
N LEU A 30 -15.42 5.44 -1.44
CA LEU A 30 -14.27 6.10 -0.82
C LEU A 30 -14.11 7.54 -1.35
N VAL A 31 -14.26 7.76 -2.65
CA VAL A 31 -14.18 9.08 -3.28
C VAL A 31 -15.30 10.01 -2.79
N ASN A 32 -16.55 9.52 -2.74
CA ASN A 32 -17.70 10.28 -2.28
C ASN A 32 -17.56 10.73 -0.82
N ASN A 33 -16.94 9.89 0.02
CA ASN A 33 -16.62 10.21 1.41
C ASN A 33 -15.34 11.03 1.58
N LYS A 34 -14.71 11.47 0.48
CA LYS A 34 -13.44 12.22 0.48
C LYS A 34 -12.34 11.48 1.25
N ALA A 35 -12.32 10.16 1.12
CA ALA A 35 -11.39 9.33 1.83
C ALA A 35 -9.95 9.57 1.35
N THR A 36 -8.99 9.35 2.24
CA THR A 36 -7.56 9.47 1.98
C THR A 36 -6.80 8.36 2.68
N ALA A 37 -5.59 8.06 2.19
CA ALA A 37 -4.71 7.02 2.74
C ALA A 37 -4.27 7.23 4.22
N VAL A 38 -4.71 8.31 4.88
CA VAL A 38 -4.40 8.61 6.29
C VAL A 38 -5.63 8.77 7.18
N ASP A 39 -6.82 8.42 6.69
CA ASP A 39 -8.04 8.68 7.46
C ASP A 39 -8.13 7.89 8.75
N TYR A 40 -7.69 6.63 8.73
CA TYR A 40 -7.57 5.84 9.96
C TYR A 40 -6.70 6.55 11.01
N GLN A 41 -5.56 7.12 10.61
CA GLN A 41 -4.70 7.86 11.54
C GLN A 41 -5.37 9.12 12.06
N LYS A 42 -6.12 9.85 11.21
CA LYS A 42 -6.89 11.03 11.66
C LYS A 42 -7.94 10.65 12.70
N VAL A 43 -8.75 9.62 12.42
CA VAL A 43 -9.79 9.13 13.33
C VAL A 43 -9.14 8.64 14.64
N LYS A 44 -8.05 7.88 14.56
CA LYS A 44 -7.30 7.38 15.73
C LYS A 44 -6.78 8.52 16.62
N ILE A 45 -6.27 9.59 16.02
CA ILE A 45 -5.80 10.77 16.76
C ILE A 45 -6.98 11.59 17.35
N GLN A 46 -8.18 11.48 16.77
CA GLN A 46 -9.38 12.12 17.32
C GLN A 46 -9.98 11.31 18.47
N SER A 47 -9.95 9.99 18.40
CA SER A 47 -10.52 9.09 19.41
C SER A 47 -9.57 8.79 20.58
N THR A 48 -8.26 8.98 20.40
CA THR A 48 -7.23 8.60 21.38
C THR A 48 -6.15 9.68 21.46
N ALA A 49 -5.51 9.82 22.62
CA ALA A 49 -4.38 10.74 22.79
C ALA A 49 -3.29 10.46 21.74
N ALA A 50 -2.77 11.51 21.13
CA ALA A 50 -1.72 11.38 20.12
C ALA A 50 -0.44 10.84 20.80
N ILE A 51 0.04 9.69 20.34
CA ILE A 51 1.29 9.10 20.84
C ILE A 51 2.45 9.57 19.97
N CYS A 52 3.53 10.00 20.60
CA CYS A 52 4.75 10.37 19.88
C CYS A 52 5.26 9.15 19.10
N PRO A 53 5.42 9.26 17.77
CA PRO A 53 5.93 8.14 16.99
C PRO A 53 7.37 7.81 17.36
N ASP A 54 8.17 8.78 17.84
CA ASP A 54 9.59 8.59 18.12
C ASP A 54 9.86 7.92 19.47
N CYS A 55 9.41 8.54 20.56
CA CYS A 55 9.66 8.04 21.93
C CYS A 55 8.46 7.33 22.58
N ARG A 56 7.32 7.20 21.89
CA ARG A 56 6.07 6.60 22.40
C ARG A 56 5.43 7.28 23.62
N SER A 57 5.88 8.49 23.99
CA SER A 57 5.22 9.28 25.04
C SER A 57 3.87 9.82 24.59
N GLU A 58 2.89 9.84 25.49
CA GLU A 58 1.57 10.46 25.32
C GLU A 58 1.59 11.99 25.51
N ASN A 59 2.71 12.56 25.97
CA ASN A 59 2.84 13.98 26.22
C ASN A 59 3.03 14.75 24.90
N VAL A 60 1.95 14.86 24.12
CA VAL A 60 1.92 15.46 22.78
C VAL A 60 0.94 16.62 22.75
N ILE A 61 1.39 17.75 22.22
CA ILE A 61 0.58 18.95 22.02
C ILE A 61 0.35 19.26 20.54
N LYS A 62 -0.73 19.99 20.26
CA LYS A 62 -0.98 20.60 18.94
C LYS A 62 -0.06 21.82 18.77
N ALA A 63 0.89 21.74 17.85
CA ALA A 63 1.90 22.78 17.58
C ALA A 63 1.57 23.56 16.29
N GLY A 64 0.34 24.08 16.20
CA GLY A 64 -0.13 24.84 15.04
C GLY A 64 -0.38 24.01 13.78
N LYS A 65 -0.57 24.69 12.65
CA LYS A 65 -0.84 24.08 11.34
C LYS A 65 0.20 24.53 10.32
N ARG A 66 0.60 23.63 9.42
CA ARG A 66 1.50 23.95 8.29
C ARG A 66 0.91 23.41 6.98
N ASN A 67 0.63 24.32 6.05
CA ASN A 67 -0.10 24.06 4.81
C ASN A 67 -1.47 23.42 5.09
N GLY A 68 -2.23 24.00 6.03
CA GLY A 68 -3.56 23.53 6.43
C GLY A 68 -3.59 22.24 7.26
N ARG A 69 -2.48 21.52 7.40
CA ARG A 69 -2.40 20.27 8.17
C ARG A 69 -1.89 20.49 9.59
N GLN A 70 -2.45 19.76 10.53
CA GLN A 70 -2.07 19.81 11.95
C GLN A 70 -0.63 19.32 12.14
N VAL A 71 0.14 20.05 12.95
CA VAL A 71 1.45 19.60 13.42
C VAL A 71 1.33 19.27 14.91
N TYR A 72 1.94 18.17 15.32
CA TYR A 72 2.01 17.70 16.69
C TYR A 72 3.46 17.82 17.17
N LYS A 73 3.65 18.13 18.45
CA LYS A 73 4.98 18.18 19.08
C LYS A 73 4.95 17.38 20.38
N CYS A 74 5.87 16.44 20.50
CA CYS A 74 6.11 15.76 21.77
C CYS A 74 6.86 16.68 22.73
N LYS A 75 6.38 16.80 23.97
CA LYS A 75 7.02 17.57 25.04
C LYS A 75 8.18 16.82 25.71
N THR A 76 8.20 15.50 25.62
CA THR A 76 9.26 14.67 26.20
C THR A 76 10.54 14.65 25.36
N CYS A 77 10.45 14.39 24.04
CA CYS A 77 11.62 14.35 23.17
C CYS A 77 11.73 15.53 22.19
N GLY A 78 10.74 16.42 22.15
CA GLY A 78 10.74 17.57 21.23
C GLY A 78 10.36 17.26 19.78
N TYR A 79 10.21 15.98 19.40
CA TYR A 79 9.92 15.56 18.03
C TYR A 79 8.61 16.15 17.49
N GLN A 80 8.67 16.70 16.27
CA GLN A 80 7.51 17.24 15.56
C GLN A 80 7.04 16.30 14.46
N PHE A 81 5.73 16.05 14.42
CA PHE A 81 5.15 15.10 13.49
C PHE A 81 3.77 15.50 12.99
N ARG A 82 3.29 14.78 11.98
CA ARG A 82 1.95 14.92 11.37
C ARG A 82 1.25 13.57 11.39
N GLU A 83 -0.02 13.53 11.01
CA GLU A 83 -0.79 12.28 10.87
C GLU A 83 -0.13 11.26 9.91
N THR A 84 0.66 11.73 8.94
CA THR A 84 1.41 10.89 8.00
C THR A 84 2.65 10.23 8.61
N ALA A 85 3.09 10.62 9.81
CA ALA A 85 4.34 10.12 10.39
C ALA A 85 4.31 8.61 10.61
N ARG A 86 5.39 7.92 10.22
CA ARG A 86 5.51 6.44 10.26
C ARG A 86 4.41 5.67 9.51
N THR A 87 3.68 6.32 8.62
CA THR A 87 2.78 5.65 7.67
C THR A 87 3.50 5.35 6.35
N PHE A 88 2.95 4.47 5.51
CA PHE A 88 3.53 4.19 4.18
C PHE A 88 3.56 5.44 3.27
N VAL A 89 2.63 6.39 3.49
CA VAL A 89 2.58 7.68 2.78
C VAL A 89 3.49 8.76 3.37
N TYR A 90 4.33 8.42 4.35
CA TYR A 90 5.25 9.38 4.94
C TYR A 90 6.15 10.02 3.87
N ARG A 91 6.27 11.35 3.94
CA ARG A 91 7.01 12.22 3.00
C ARG A 91 6.50 12.21 1.56
N MET A 92 5.32 11.65 1.28
CA MET A 92 4.71 11.72 -0.05
C MET A 92 3.90 13.01 -0.19
N ARG A 93 4.21 13.80 -1.21
CA ARG A 93 3.48 15.06 -1.48
C ARG A 93 2.11 14.79 -2.11
N LYS A 94 2.07 13.89 -3.09
CA LYS A 94 0.88 13.51 -3.87
C LYS A 94 0.11 12.31 -3.26
N TYR A 95 0.22 12.06 -1.95
CA TYR A 95 -0.54 10.95 -1.34
C TYR A 95 -2.07 11.05 -1.46
N PRO A 96 -2.71 12.22 -1.71
CA PRO A 96 -4.14 12.23 -2.02
C PRO A 96 -4.51 11.37 -3.23
N LEU A 97 -3.60 11.19 -4.20
CA LEU A 97 -3.77 10.33 -5.37
C LEU A 97 -3.57 8.83 -5.06
N MET A 98 -3.42 8.45 -3.78
CA MET A 98 -3.18 7.06 -3.40
C MET A 98 -4.33 6.13 -3.74
N LEU A 99 -5.57 6.59 -3.58
CA LEU A 99 -6.73 5.76 -3.86
C LEU A 99 -6.79 5.41 -5.35
N ASP A 100 -6.61 6.40 -6.22
CA ASP A 100 -6.56 6.23 -7.68
C ASP A 100 -5.43 5.27 -8.08
N TYR A 101 -4.27 5.43 -7.46
CA TYR A 101 -3.12 4.57 -7.72
C TYR A 101 -3.36 3.12 -7.25
N LEU A 102 -3.99 2.94 -6.09
CA LEU A 102 -4.37 1.61 -5.57
C LEU A 102 -5.40 0.94 -6.49
N ARG A 103 -6.39 1.68 -6.98
CA ARG A 103 -7.35 1.18 -7.98
C ARG A 103 -6.64 0.67 -9.23
N CYS A 104 -5.75 1.48 -9.81
CA CYS A 104 -4.96 1.06 -10.98
C CYS A 104 -4.13 -0.21 -10.69
N MET A 105 -3.58 -0.33 -9.48
CA MET A 105 -2.80 -1.50 -9.08
C MET A 105 -3.66 -2.75 -8.94
N LEU A 106 -4.87 -2.64 -8.37
CA LEU A 106 -5.83 -3.73 -8.22
C LEU A 106 -6.38 -4.22 -9.56
N GLU A 107 -6.54 -3.32 -10.53
CA GLU A 107 -6.88 -3.66 -11.92
C GLU A 107 -5.74 -4.38 -12.67
N GLY A 108 -4.56 -4.51 -12.08
CA GLY A 108 -3.41 -5.18 -12.68
C GLY A 108 -2.66 -4.33 -13.71
N LYS A 109 -2.87 -3.01 -13.74
CA LYS A 109 -2.20 -2.11 -14.69
C LYS A 109 -0.68 -2.10 -14.50
N SER A 110 0.03 -1.86 -15.59
CA SER A 110 1.48 -1.68 -15.58
C SER A 110 1.88 -0.37 -14.91
N LEU A 111 3.12 -0.24 -14.42
CA LEU A 111 3.62 0.99 -13.79
C LEU A 111 3.48 2.23 -14.70
N ARG A 112 3.63 2.06 -16.02
CA ARG A 112 3.45 3.16 -16.97
C ARG A 112 1.99 3.58 -17.07
N ALA A 113 1.10 2.61 -17.25
CA ALA A 113 -0.34 2.87 -17.28
C ALA A 113 -0.84 3.52 -15.98
N CYS A 114 -0.41 3.03 -14.81
CA CYS A 114 -0.71 3.68 -13.53
C CYS A 114 -0.17 5.12 -13.46
N ALA A 115 1.04 5.35 -13.98
CA ALA A 115 1.67 6.66 -13.94
C ALA A 115 0.93 7.68 -14.84
N ASP A 116 0.56 7.25 -16.04
CA ASP A 116 -0.15 8.06 -17.03
C ASP A 116 -1.56 8.40 -16.55
N GLU A 117 -2.29 7.41 -16.02
CA GLU A 117 -3.67 7.59 -15.52
C GLU A 117 -3.76 8.48 -14.28
N VAL A 118 -2.82 8.33 -13.35
CA VAL A 118 -2.81 9.11 -12.09
C VAL A 118 -2.11 10.46 -12.26
N GLY A 119 -1.42 10.71 -13.38
CA GLY A 119 -0.69 11.97 -13.61
C GLY A 119 0.57 12.10 -12.74
N ILE A 120 1.34 11.02 -12.62
CA ILE A 120 2.63 10.97 -11.90
C ILE A 120 3.73 10.46 -12.82
N CYS A 121 5.00 10.67 -12.47
CA CYS A 121 6.09 10.10 -13.26
C CYS A 121 6.30 8.62 -12.93
N LEU A 122 6.87 7.87 -13.87
CA LEU A 122 7.15 6.43 -13.72
C LEU A 122 7.97 6.11 -12.46
N LYS A 123 8.93 6.98 -12.11
CA LYS A 123 9.75 6.81 -10.88
C LYS A 123 8.87 6.86 -9.64
N THR A 124 7.94 7.81 -9.56
CA THR A 124 7.00 7.93 -8.44
C THR A 124 6.08 6.71 -8.36
N SER A 125 5.54 6.25 -9.50
CA SER A 125 4.75 5.02 -9.55
C SER A 125 5.54 3.81 -9.02
N PHE A 126 6.79 3.63 -9.45
CA PHE A 126 7.65 2.55 -8.96
C PHE A 126 7.87 2.62 -7.45
N GLU A 127 8.24 3.79 -6.92
CA GLU A 127 8.42 4.01 -5.48
C GLU A 127 7.13 3.74 -4.68
N TRP A 128 5.98 4.17 -5.20
CA TRP A 128 4.67 3.97 -4.57
C TRP A 128 4.28 2.51 -4.51
N ARG A 129 4.44 1.76 -5.61
CA ARG A 129 4.16 0.32 -5.63
C ARG A 129 5.03 -0.41 -4.60
N HIS A 130 6.31 -0.07 -4.49
CA HIS A 130 7.18 -0.67 -3.48
C HIS A 130 6.74 -0.35 -2.04
N LYS A 131 6.34 0.89 -1.75
CA LYS A 131 5.83 1.27 -0.43
C LYS A 131 4.54 0.54 -0.06
N ILE A 132 3.62 0.40 -1.01
CA ILE A 132 2.35 -0.31 -0.83
C ILE A 132 2.63 -1.79 -0.55
N LEU A 133 3.42 -2.46 -1.39
CA LEU A 133 3.76 -3.87 -1.20
C LEU A 133 4.52 -4.12 0.10
N ALA A 134 5.41 -3.21 0.51
CA ALA A 134 6.08 -3.31 1.80
C ALA A 134 5.12 -3.17 2.99
N ALA A 135 4.10 -2.30 2.87
CA ALA A 135 3.06 -2.16 3.89
C ALA A 135 2.17 -3.40 3.98
N ILE A 136 1.79 -3.99 2.84
CA ILE A 136 1.01 -5.24 2.79
C ILE A 136 1.78 -6.38 3.44
N ARG A 137 3.07 -6.56 3.11
CA ARG A 137 3.92 -7.58 3.75
C ARG A 137 4.01 -7.43 5.27
N ALA A 138 4.00 -6.20 5.78
CA ALA A 138 3.99 -5.96 7.22
C ALA A 138 2.66 -6.37 7.90
N LEU A 139 1.56 -6.39 7.14
CA LEU A 139 0.26 -6.90 7.61
C LEU A 139 0.20 -8.43 7.55
N GLU A 140 0.75 -9.04 6.49
CA GLU A 140 0.78 -10.49 6.29
C GLU A 140 1.49 -11.25 7.40
N GLY A 141 2.49 -10.64 8.06
CA GLY A 141 3.22 -11.25 9.18
C GLY A 141 2.36 -11.59 10.41
N GLY A 142 1.09 -11.19 10.45
CA GLY A 142 0.13 -11.54 11.51
C GLY A 142 -0.98 -12.52 11.08
N ILE A 143 -0.95 -13.05 9.86
CA ILE A 143 -1.97 -13.98 9.36
C ILE A 143 -1.61 -15.40 9.81
N SER A 144 -2.40 -15.96 10.72
CA SER A 144 -2.36 -17.38 11.08
C SER A 144 -3.44 -18.13 10.32
N PHE A 145 -3.06 -19.16 9.57
CA PHE A 145 -4.00 -20.07 8.95
C PHE A 145 -4.47 -21.12 9.96
N SER A 146 -5.77 -21.43 9.99
CA SER A 146 -6.35 -22.45 10.87
C SER A 146 -7.42 -23.27 10.12
N GLY A 147 -7.50 -24.57 10.39
CA GLY A 147 -8.46 -25.46 9.74
C GLY A 147 -7.87 -26.14 8.50
N ILE A 148 -8.71 -26.38 7.49
CA ILE A 148 -8.29 -26.94 6.20
C ILE A 148 -7.76 -25.79 5.34
N VAL A 149 -6.52 -25.93 4.90
CA VAL A 149 -5.81 -24.93 4.09
C VAL A 149 -5.47 -25.58 2.77
N GLU A 150 -5.90 -24.95 1.67
CA GLU A 150 -5.51 -25.36 0.32
C GLU A 150 -4.32 -24.50 -0.12
N ALA A 151 -3.33 -25.14 -0.72
CA ALA A 151 -2.19 -24.45 -1.31
C ALA A 151 -2.03 -24.93 -2.75
N ASP A 152 -1.85 -23.97 -3.66
CA ASP A 152 -1.69 -24.23 -5.09
C ASP A 152 -0.40 -23.57 -5.61
N GLU A 153 0.10 -24.05 -6.74
CA GLU A 153 1.28 -23.50 -7.40
C GLU A 153 0.92 -22.57 -8.57
N LEU A 154 1.40 -21.33 -8.49
CA LEU A 154 1.36 -20.41 -9.62
C LEU A 154 2.72 -20.39 -10.31
N LEU A 155 2.77 -20.94 -11.53
CA LEU A 155 3.98 -20.88 -12.36
C LEU A 155 4.16 -19.50 -12.99
N MET A 156 5.16 -18.77 -12.51
CA MET A 156 5.50 -17.43 -12.98
C MET A 156 6.85 -17.40 -13.70
N ASN A 157 7.00 -16.49 -14.68
CA ASN A 157 8.31 -16.28 -15.30
C ASN A 157 9.27 -15.66 -14.28
N TYR A 158 10.39 -16.33 -14.02
CA TYR A 158 11.42 -15.76 -13.16
C TYR A 158 12.00 -14.48 -13.79
N SER A 159 12.10 -13.42 -13.00
CA SER A 159 12.64 -12.15 -13.47
C SER A 159 13.69 -11.61 -12.51
N GLU A 160 14.92 -11.45 -12.98
CA GLU A 160 16.03 -10.83 -12.24
C GLU A 160 16.19 -9.34 -12.58
N LYS A 161 15.10 -8.68 -13.01
CA LYS A 161 15.15 -7.24 -13.31
C LYS A 161 15.59 -6.46 -12.07
N GLY A 162 16.62 -5.64 -12.23
CA GLY A 162 17.21 -4.86 -11.13
C GLY A 162 18.31 -5.58 -10.34
N ARG A 163 18.65 -6.84 -10.68
CA ARG A 163 19.83 -7.53 -10.12
C ARG A 163 21.09 -6.72 -10.42
N LYS A 164 21.89 -6.46 -9.37
CA LYS A 164 23.23 -5.88 -9.52
C LYS A 164 24.20 -6.99 -9.90
N PHE A 165 24.91 -6.81 -11.00
CA PHE A 165 25.91 -7.76 -11.49
C PHE A 165 27.30 -7.32 -11.08
N LYS A 166 28.17 -8.27 -10.73
CA LYS A 166 29.54 -8.00 -10.31
C LYS A 166 30.46 -7.76 -11.51
N SER A 167 30.14 -8.33 -12.68
CA SER A 167 30.94 -8.14 -13.91
C SER A 167 30.08 -8.04 -15.19
N LYS A 168 30.67 -7.48 -16.26
CA LYS A 168 30.03 -7.44 -17.59
C LYS A 168 29.81 -8.84 -18.18
N GLU A 169 30.68 -9.80 -17.84
CA GLU A 169 30.56 -11.18 -18.29
C GLU A 169 29.38 -11.89 -17.62
N GLU A 170 29.21 -11.69 -16.32
CA GLU A 170 28.06 -12.19 -15.56
C GLU A 170 26.76 -11.64 -16.16
N TYR A 171 26.70 -10.34 -16.45
CA TYR A 171 25.56 -9.70 -17.10
C TYR A 171 25.23 -10.34 -18.46
N ARG A 172 26.23 -10.57 -19.32
CA ARG A 172 26.01 -11.23 -20.63
C ARG A 172 25.52 -12.66 -20.48
N ARG A 173 26.07 -13.43 -19.53
CA ARG A 173 25.61 -14.79 -19.23
C ARG A 173 24.17 -14.81 -18.75
N ALA A 174 23.80 -13.90 -17.84
CA ALA A 174 22.43 -13.77 -17.34
C ALA A 174 21.43 -13.43 -18.46
N LYS A 175 21.79 -12.54 -19.39
CA LYS A 175 20.93 -12.13 -20.50
C LYS A 175 20.70 -13.22 -21.55
N LYS A 176 21.62 -14.18 -21.67
CA LYS A 176 21.49 -15.34 -22.58
C LYS A 176 20.67 -16.49 -21.98
N LYS A 177 20.56 -16.57 -20.65
CA LYS A 177 19.79 -17.63 -20.00
C LYS A 177 18.30 -17.42 -20.27
N LYS A 178 17.62 -18.48 -20.73
CA LYS A 178 16.15 -18.54 -20.63
C LYS A 178 15.81 -18.61 -19.16
N HIS A 179 14.99 -17.67 -18.70
CA HIS A 179 14.50 -17.69 -17.33
C HIS A 179 13.51 -18.86 -17.18
N PRO A 180 13.71 -19.77 -16.21
CA PRO A 180 12.76 -20.83 -15.96
C PRO A 180 11.45 -20.25 -15.42
N LYS A 181 10.36 -21.01 -15.58
CA LYS A 181 9.17 -20.77 -14.76
C LYS A 181 9.50 -21.20 -13.33
N VAL A 182 9.16 -20.35 -12.37
CA VAL A 182 9.27 -20.64 -10.94
C VAL A 182 7.87 -20.82 -10.39
N ALA A 183 7.68 -21.88 -9.59
CA ALA A 183 6.46 -22.08 -8.83
C ALA A 183 6.45 -21.10 -7.65
N VAL A 184 5.38 -20.30 -7.56
CA VAL A 184 5.07 -19.49 -6.38
C VAL A 184 3.92 -20.18 -5.69
N LEU A 185 4.16 -20.63 -4.46
CA LEU A 185 3.14 -21.27 -3.65
C LEU A 185 2.18 -20.20 -3.15
N VAL A 186 0.90 -20.38 -3.48
CA VAL A 186 -0.21 -19.51 -3.09
C VAL A 186 -1.03 -20.30 -2.07
N VAL A 187 -1.29 -19.68 -0.93
CA VAL A 187 -2.07 -20.21 0.21
C VAL A 187 -3.30 -19.34 0.40
#